data_AF-A0A662BWZ4-F1
#
_entry.id   AF-A0A662BWZ4-F1
#
_cell.length_a   1.000
_cell.length_b   1.000
_cell.length_c   1.000
_cell.angle_alpha   90.00
_cell.angle_beta   90.00
_cell.angle_gamma   90.00
#
_symmetry.space_group_name_H-M   'P 1'
#
loop_
_entity.id
_entity.type
_entity.pdbx_description
1 polymer ?
#
loop_
_entity_poly.entity_id
_entity_poly.type
_entity_poly.pdbx_seq_one_letter_code
_entity_poly.pdbx_strand_id
1 'polypeptide(L)' 'AFSKKMYGYLTNEAVVLGVESRTSSPLRIPRDKEKFHHPQIKNLFPCGEGAGFAGGIVSSAVDGELCADKATYSI' A
#
# COMPACT_ATOMS: atom_id res chain seq x y z
N ALA A 1 -3.08 -13.20 -24.16
CA ALA A 1 -4.27 -13.10 -23.27
C ALA A 1 -4.98 -11.74 -23.39
N PHE A 2 -4.26 -10.60 -23.28
CA PHE A 2 -4.88 -9.26 -23.27
C PHE A 2 -5.56 -8.83 -24.59
N SER A 3 -4.97 -9.09 -25.76
CA SER A 3 -5.58 -8.76 -27.07
C SER A 3 -6.95 -9.43 -27.31
N LYS A 4 -7.23 -10.57 -26.67
CA LYS A 4 -8.55 -11.23 -26.74
C LYS A 4 -9.61 -10.55 -25.86
N LYS A 5 -9.18 -9.76 -24.86
CA LYS A 5 -10.06 -9.08 -23.90
C LYS A 5 -10.25 -7.60 -24.22
N MET A 6 -9.29 -6.99 -24.90
CA MET A 6 -9.28 -5.57 -25.23
C MET A 6 -8.85 -5.40 -26.68
N TYR A 7 -9.78 -4.97 -27.54
CA TYR A 7 -9.49 -4.65 -28.93
C TYR A 7 -8.45 -3.53 -29.01
N GLY A 8 -7.45 -3.68 -29.89
CA GLY A 8 -6.36 -2.71 -30.05
C GLY A 8 -5.26 -2.76 -28.99
N TYR A 9 -5.32 -3.65 -27.99
CA TYR A 9 -4.28 -3.74 -26.95
C TYR A 9 -2.90 -4.16 -27.49
N LEU A 10 -2.87 -5.03 -28.50
CA LEU A 10 -1.65 -5.45 -29.18
C LEU A 10 -1.67 -4.88 -30.59
N THR A 11 -0.86 -3.86 -30.83
CA THR A 11 -0.79 -3.16 -32.12
C THR A 11 0.62 -2.59 -32.29
N ASN A 12 1.06 -2.36 -33.53
CA ASN A 12 2.42 -1.87 -33.81
C ASN A 12 2.60 -0.38 -33.44
N GLU A 13 1.49 0.33 -33.24
CA GLU A 13 1.41 1.72 -32.82
C GLU A 13 1.48 1.86 -31.29
N ALA A 14 1.45 0.75 -30.53
CA ALA A 14 1.50 0.78 -29.08
C ALA A 14 2.88 1.25 -28.58
N VAL A 15 2.87 2.16 -27.61
CA VAL A 15 4.11 2.68 -27.00
C VAL A 15 4.36 2.00 -25.66
N VAL A 16 5.52 1.39 -25.51
CA VAL A 16 6.01 0.88 -24.22
C VAL A 16 6.88 1.96 -23.59
N LEU A 17 6.38 2.58 -22.52
CA LEU A 17 7.05 3.70 -21.87
C LEU A 17 7.74 3.27 -20.58
N GLY A 18 9.07 3.24 -20.62
CA GLY A 18 9.92 3.19 -19.43
C GLY A 18 9.63 2.04 -18.46
N VAL A 19 10.14 2.17 -17.24
CA VAL A 19 9.95 1.20 -16.16
C VAL A 19 9.14 1.84 -15.05
N GLU A 20 7.99 1.24 -14.73
CA GLU A 20 7.20 1.58 -13.55
C GLU A 20 7.70 0.78 -12.35
N SER A 21 8.57 1.38 -11.52
CA SER A 21 9.28 0.67 -10.45
C SER A 21 8.63 0.79 -9.06
N ARG A 22 7.62 1.65 -8.90
CA ARG A 22 7.05 2.03 -7.59
C ARG A 22 5.55 1.76 -7.52
N THR A 23 5.17 0.51 -7.83
CA THR A 23 3.76 0.08 -7.78
C THR A 23 3.24 -0.22 -6.38
N SER A 24 4.15 -0.44 -5.42
CA SER A 24 3.86 -0.70 -4.02
C SER A 24 5.12 -0.52 -3.18
N SER A 25 4.99 -0.53 -1.85
CA SER A 25 6.18 -0.48 -0.98
C SER A 25 7.05 -1.73 -1.14
N PRO A 26 8.38 -1.57 -1.29
CA PRO A 26 9.31 -2.68 -1.39
C PRO A 26 9.56 -3.37 -0.04
N LEU A 27 8.98 -2.87 1.04
CA LEU A 27 9.17 -3.37 2.39
C LEU A 27 7.85 -3.39 3.17
N ARG A 28 7.87 -4.12 4.28
CA ARG A 28 6.79 -4.10 5.25
C ARG A 28 7.37 -3.85 6.63
N ILE A 29 6.97 -2.75 7.25
CA ILE A 29 7.41 -2.40 8.60
C ILE A 29 6.66 -3.31 9.59
N PRO A 30 7.34 -3.98 10.54
CA PRO A 30 6.67 -4.83 11.52
C PRO A 30 5.61 -4.08 12.30
N ARG A 31 4.41 -4.64 12.35
CA ARG A 31 3.25 -4.06 13.03
C ARG A 31 2.40 -5.17 13.61
N ASP A 32 1.97 -5.00 14.85
CA ASP A 32 0.99 -5.88 15.46
C ASP A 32 -0.36 -5.79 14.71
N LYS A 33 -0.99 -6.94 14.45
CA LYS A 33 -2.22 -7.00 13.64
C LYS A 33 -3.44 -6.39 14.34
N GLU A 34 -3.47 -6.39 15.67
CA GLU A 34 -4.62 -5.94 16.46
C GLU A 34 -4.37 -4.57 17.08
N LYS A 35 -3.14 -4.31 17.53
CA LYS A 35 -2.75 -3.07 18.21
C LYS A 35 -2.17 -1.99 17.29
N PHE A 36 -1.79 -2.35 16.06
CA PHE A 36 -1.28 -1.43 15.04
C PHE A 36 0.04 -0.70 15.39
N HIS A 37 0.70 -1.03 16.52
CA HIS A 37 2.01 -0.48 16.86
C HIS A 37 3.16 -1.39 16.44
N HIS A 38 4.36 -0.82 16.37
CA HIS A 38 5.60 -1.56 16.15
C HIS A 38 5.96 -2.42 17.38
N PRO A 39 6.28 -3.72 17.23
CA PRO A 39 6.46 -4.63 18.36
C PRO A 39 7.63 -4.26 19.29
N GLN A 40 8.61 -3.51 18.79
CA GLN A 40 9.82 -3.12 19.54
C GLN A 40 9.92 -1.62 19.83
N ILE A 41 9.13 -0.77 19.15
CA ILE A 41 9.26 0.69 19.24
C ILE A 41 7.93 1.25 19.74
N LYS A 42 7.94 1.80 20.95
CA LYS A 42 6.75 2.39 21.56
C LYS A 42 6.31 3.63 20.77
N ASN A 43 5.01 3.87 20.72
CA ASN A 43 4.38 5.01 20.04
C ASN A 43 4.70 5.13 18.53
N LEU A 44 5.17 4.06 17.90
CA LEU A 44 5.34 3.97 16.45
C LEU A 44 4.19 3.16 15.86
N PHE A 45 3.40 3.77 14.97
CA PHE A 45 2.26 3.16 14.28
C PHE A 45 2.49 3.17 12.76
N PRO A 46 3.15 2.14 12.20
CA PRO A 46 3.38 2.07 10.76
C PRO A 46 2.05 1.98 10.00
N CYS A 47 1.81 2.86 9.04
CA CYS A 47 0.55 2.91 8.31
C CYS A 47 0.71 3.23 6.82
N GLY A 48 -0.34 2.91 6.05
CA GLY A 48 -0.44 3.21 4.63
C GLY A 48 0.48 2.38 3.74
N GLU A 49 0.62 2.83 2.50
CA GLU A 49 1.42 2.14 1.49
C GLU A 49 2.90 2.10 1.86
N GLY A 50 3.48 3.21 2.33
CA GLY A 50 4.89 3.26 2.72
C GLY A 50 5.28 2.22 3.76
N ALA A 51 4.38 1.91 4.71
CA ALA A 51 4.59 0.86 5.71
C ALA A 51 4.30 -0.56 5.21
N GLY A 52 3.73 -0.71 4.01
CA GLY A 52 3.37 -1.99 3.39
C GLY A 52 2.00 -2.54 3.83
N PHE A 53 1.06 -1.68 4.24
CA PHE A 53 -0.28 -2.08 4.69
C PHE A 53 -1.43 -1.58 3.79
N ALA A 54 -1.13 -0.80 2.76
CA ALA A 54 -2.08 -0.34 1.75
C ALA A 54 -1.41 -0.27 0.36
N GLY A 55 -2.17 0.09 -0.68
CA GLY A 55 -1.68 0.16 -2.06
C GLY A 55 -2.49 1.09 -2.95
N GLY A 56 -3.06 2.13 -2.35
CA GLY A 56 -3.93 3.08 -3.03
C GLY A 56 -4.49 4.11 -2.06
N ILE A 57 -5.15 5.13 -2.61
CA ILE A 57 -5.64 6.28 -1.83
C ILE A 57 -6.61 5.83 -0.73
N VAL A 58 -7.67 5.11 -1.12
CA VAL A 58 -8.74 4.70 -0.19
C VAL A 58 -8.21 3.73 0.87
N SER A 59 -7.42 2.73 0.47
CA SER A 59 -6.87 1.76 1.43
C SER A 59 -5.88 2.39 2.39
N SER A 60 -5.10 3.38 1.95
CA SER A 60 -4.19 4.12 2.83
C SER A 60 -4.93 5.01 3.82
N ALA A 61 -6.03 5.63 3.39
CA ALA A 61 -6.88 6.43 4.28
C ALA A 61 -7.51 5.56 5.38
N VAL A 62 -8.08 4.41 5.02
CA VAL A 62 -8.67 3.47 5.97
C VAL A 62 -7.62 2.93 6.96
N ASP A 63 -6.44 2.53 6.48
CA ASP A 63 -5.36 2.06 7.38
C ASP A 63 -4.86 3.18 8.31
N GLY A 64 -4.82 4.43 7.82
CA GLY A 64 -4.48 5.60 8.62
C GLY A 64 -5.49 5.88 9.73
N GLU A 65 -6.79 5.81 9.43
CA GLU A 65 -7.88 5.97 10.41
C GLU A 65 -7.76 4.92 11.53
N LEU A 66 -7.58 3.64 11.17
CA LEU A 66 -7.39 2.57 12.14
C LEU A 66 -6.16 2.78 13.02
N CYS A 67 -5.04 3.25 12.46
CA CYS A 67 -3.85 3.59 13.24
C CYS A 67 -4.10 4.75 14.19
N ALA A 68 -4.83 5.79 13.76
CA ALA A 68 -5.16 6.94 14.60
C ALA A 68 -6.07 6.55 15.78
N ASP A 69 -7.05 5.68 15.52
CA ASP A 69 -7.93 5.12 16.56
C ASP A 69 -7.09 4.36 17.62
N LYS A 70 -6.21 3.45 17.19
CA LYS A 70 -5.33 2.70 18.10
C LYS A 70 -4.29 3.56 18.83
N ALA A 71 -3.82 4.63 18.20
CA ALA A 71 -2.91 5.57 18.84
C ALA A 71 -3.57 6.34 19.98
N THR A 72 -4.88 6.61 19.88
CA THR A 72 -5.63 7.34 20.90
C THR A 72 -5.93 6.47 22.13
N TYR A 73 -6.26 5.18 21.93
CA TYR A 73 -6.56 4.25 23.02
C TYR A 73 -5.36 3.52 23.62
N SER A 74 -4.14 3.75 23.11
CA SER A 74 -2.91 3.12 23.64
C SER A 74 -2.28 3.90 24.80
N ILE A 75 -2.95 4.93 25.32
CA ILE A 75 -2.52 5.72 26.49
C ILE A 75 -3.08 5.12 27.78
#